data_AF-A0A7C8DIW7-F1
#
_entry.id   AF-A0A7C8DIW7-F1
#
_cell.length_a   1.000
_cell.length_b   1.000
_cell.length_c   1.000
_cell.angle_alpha   90.00
_cell.angle_beta   90.00
_cell.angle_gamma   90.00
#
_symmetry.space_group_name_H-M   'P 1'
#
loop_
_entity.id
_entity.type
_entity.pdbx_description
1 polymer ?
#
loop_
_entity_poly.entity_id
_entity_poly.type
_entity_poly.pdbx_seq_one_letter_code
_entity_poly.pdbx_strand_id
1 'polypeptide(L)'
;MSEDNATSSLEIRSKISAAGTLELSLETIAIPEPGDDEVVVRVEASPINPSDLGLFFGPADMTTAKASGSAAAPVITADVPSGLLKMVAARLDKSLAVGNEGGGVVVKAGASDAAQALLGKTVGLIGGGMYSQHRLIKVPMCLPLHDGTTPREGASCFVNPLTALGMTETMRMEGHTALVHTAAASNLGQMLNKICINDGIDLVNIVRKKEQADLLGEIGAKYICDSSSDRFMDDLTEALVATGATLAFDATGGGKLAGQILTCMEIAANRTATEYSRYGSTTHKQVYIYGGLDRSPSVLNRNFGMAWGVGGWLLTPFLQKVGFEKGQALRARVANEIKTTFASHYSREVSLAGALQLDAIGIYGKQATGEKFLINPSKDF
;
A
#
# COMPACT_ATOMS: atom_id res chain seq x y z
N MET A 1 -22.09 -11.34 -27.74
CA MET A 1 -20.81 -11.97 -28.09
C MET A 1 -20.23 -12.48 -26.79
N SER A 2 -19.76 -13.73 -26.70
CA SER A 2 -19.12 -14.20 -25.47
C SER A 2 -17.90 -13.32 -25.16
N GLU A 3 -17.74 -12.90 -23.91
CA GLU A 3 -16.63 -12.06 -23.43
C GLU A 3 -15.24 -12.59 -23.83
N ASP A 4 -15.13 -13.91 -24.09
CA ASP A 4 -13.90 -14.61 -24.48
C ASP A 4 -13.30 -14.20 -25.84
N ASN A 5 -14.02 -13.43 -26.67
CA ASN A 5 -13.55 -12.99 -27.99
C ASN A 5 -13.24 -11.49 -28.08
N ALA A 6 -13.08 -10.79 -26.94
CA ALA A 6 -12.64 -9.39 -26.95
C ALA A 6 -11.26 -9.24 -27.62
N THR A 7 -11.14 -8.28 -28.53
CA THR A 7 -9.88 -7.94 -29.21
C THR A 7 -9.28 -6.62 -28.70
N SER A 8 -10.05 -5.84 -27.96
CA SER A 8 -9.63 -4.58 -27.34
C SER A 8 -10.01 -4.51 -25.86
N SER A 9 -9.26 -3.70 -25.12
CA SER A 9 -9.42 -3.45 -23.68
C SER A 9 -9.34 -1.94 -23.44
N LEU A 10 -10.14 -1.44 -22.50
CA LEU A 10 -10.00 -0.08 -21.97
C LEU A 10 -9.04 -0.06 -20.78
N GLU A 11 -8.26 1.01 -20.67
CA GLU A 11 -7.45 1.26 -19.48
C GLU A 11 -7.29 2.73 -19.14
N ILE A 12 -7.12 3.02 -17.85
CA ILE A 12 -6.81 4.35 -17.35
C ILE A 12 -5.34 4.67 -17.63
N ARG A 13 -5.11 5.89 -18.11
CA ARG A 13 -3.81 6.47 -18.36
C ARG A 13 -3.57 7.72 -17.52
N SER A 14 -2.30 7.95 -17.18
CA SER A 14 -1.84 9.17 -16.53
C SER A 14 -0.63 9.73 -17.28
N LYS A 15 -0.81 10.92 -17.84
CA LYS A 15 0.24 11.66 -18.56
C LYS A 15 0.46 13.01 -17.90
N ILE A 16 1.71 13.37 -17.67
CA ILE A 16 2.09 14.74 -17.28
C ILE A 16 2.85 15.33 -18.45
N SER A 17 2.35 16.42 -19.04
CA SER A 17 3.02 17.09 -20.16
C SER A 17 4.23 17.90 -19.68
N ALA A 18 5.21 18.14 -20.57
CA ALA A 18 6.31 19.06 -20.29
C ALA A 18 5.83 20.50 -20.01
N ALA A 19 4.61 20.86 -20.47
CA ALA A 19 3.97 22.13 -20.18
C ALA A 19 3.38 22.23 -18.75
N GLY A 20 3.39 21.14 -18.00
CA GLY A 20 2.91 21.12 -16.61
C GLY A 20 1.42 20.87 -16.46
N THR A 21 0.84 20.02 -17.31
CA THR A 21 -0.55 19.58 -17.19
C THR A 21 -0.59 18.07 -16.98
N LEU A 22 -1.23 17.63 -15.90
CA LEU A 22 -1.68 16.26 -15.73
C LEU A 22 -2.93 16.04 -16.59
N GLU A 23 -2.98 14.93 -17.32
CA GLU A 23 -4.15 14.41 -18.00
C GLU A 23 -4.38 12.95 -17.58
N LEU A 24 -5.60 12.66 -17.14
CA LEU A 24 -6.10 11.32 -16.86
C LEU A 24 -7.20 11.01 -17.87
N SER A 25 -7.09 9.87 -18.55
CA SER A 25 -8.00 9.50 -19.63
C SER A 25 -8.17 7.99 -19.73
N LEU A 26 -9.18 7.56 -20.49
CA LEU A 26 -9.34 6.17 -20.91
C LEU A 26 -8.77 6.00 -22.32
N GLU A 27 -7.90 5.01 -22.49
CA GLU A 27 -7.39 4.60 -23.80
C GLU A 27 -7.90 3.20 -24.15
N THR A 28 -8.23 3.00 -25.42
CA THR A 28 -8.47 1.67 -25.98
C THR A 28 -7.15 1.08 -26.45
N ILE A 29 -6.82 -0.12 -25.96
CA ILE A 29 -5.64 -0.87 -26.33
C ILE A 29 -6.02 -2.23 -26.93
N ALA A 30 -5.14 -2.80 -27.73
CA ALA A 30 -5.30 -4.19 -28.18
C ALA A 30 -5.03 -5.15 -27.02
N ILE A 31 -5.77 -6.25 -26.95
CA ILE A 31 -5.47 -7.36 -26.03
C ILE A 31 -4.35 -8.20 -26.68
N PRO A 32 -3.14 -8.27 -26.10
CA PRO A 32 -2.07 -9.07 -26.67
C PRO A 32 -2.36 -10.57 -26.54
N GLU A 33 -1.88 -11.36 -27.50
CA GLU A 33 -1.82 -12.83 -27.35
C GLU A 33 -0.70 -13.21 -26.37
N PRO A 34 -0.93 -14.18 -25.47
CA PRO A 34 0.08 -14.58 -24.49
C PRO A 34 1.19 -15.41 -25.14
N GLY A 35 2.45 -15.11 -24.79
CA GLY A 35 3.56 -16.03 -24.99
C GLY A 35 3.48 -17.23 -24.02
N ASP A 36 4.38 -18.21 -24.18
CA ASP A 36 4.30 -19.52 -23.50
C ASP A 36 4.07 -19.44 -21.98
N ASP A 37 4.80 -18.55 -21.28
CA ASP A 37 4.74 -18.34 -19.83
C ASP A 37 3.90 -17.12 -19.40
N GLU A 38 2.93 -16.74 -20.23
CA GLU A 38 2.03 -15.62 -19.97
C GLU A 38 0.56 -16.05 -19.94
N VAL A 39 -0.24 -15.24 -19.27
CA VAL A 39 -1.68 -15.36 -19.22
C VAL A 39 -2.32 -14.00 -19.50
N VAL A 40 -3.48 -14.01 -20.13
CA VAL A 40 -4.37 -12.83 -20.21
C VAL A 40 -5.41 -12.97 -19.13
N VAL A 41 -5.48 -11.96 -18.28
CA VAL A 41 -6.39 -11.92 -17.14
C VAL A 41 -7.40 -10.81 -17.36
N ARG A 42 -8.70 -11.15 -17.29
CA ARG A 42 -9.77 -10.17 -17.19
C ARG A 42 -9.80 -9.65 -15.76
N VAL A 43 -9.48 -8.37 -15.58
CA VAL A 43 -9.39 -7.74 -14.26
C VAL A 43 -10.78 -7.31 -13.81
N GLU A 44 -11.19 -7.80 -12.66
CA GLU A 44 -12.53 -7.54 -12.09
C GLU A 44 -12.44 -6.76 -10.78
N ALA A 45 -11.22 -6.53 -10.27
CA ALA A 45 -11.00 -5.77 -9.06
C ALA A 45 -9.57 -5.22 -9.01
N SER A 46 -9.39 -3.94 -8.75
CA SER A 46 -8.09 -3.32 -8.52
C SER A 46 -8.24 -2.19 -7.48
N PRO A 47 -7.54 -2.25 -6.34
CA PRO A 47 -7.64 -1.23 -5.30
C PRO A 47 -6.99 0.08 -5.73
N ILE A 48 -7.50 1.20 -5.22
CA ILE A 48 -6.76 2.46 -5.22
C ILE A 48 -5.94 2.55 -3.93
N ASN A 49 -4.65 2.26 -4.00
CA ASN A 49 -3.70 2.44 -2.89
C ASN A 49 -2.99 3.80 -2.97
N PRO A 50 -2.44 4.32 -1.86
CA PRO A 50 -1.63 5.54 -1.88
C PRO A 50 -0.45 5.49 -2.87
N SER A 51 0.15 4.31 -3.07
CA SER A 51 1.23 4.12 -4.05
C SER A 51 0.75 4.31 -5.48
N ASP A 52 -0.49 3.91 -5.79
CA ASP A 52 -1.09 4.14 -7.11
C ASP A 52 -1.27 5.64 -7.33
N LEU A 53 -1.72 6.39 -6.32
CA LEU A 53 -1.94 7.84 -6.42
C LEU A 53 -0.66 8.62 -6.74
N GLY A 54 0.50 8.16 -6.27
CA GLY A 54 1.79 8.73 -6.63
C GLY A 54 2.10 8.67 -8.13
N LEU A 55 1.69 7.60 -8.82
CA LEU A 55 1.76 7.50 -10.28
C LEU A 55 0.54 8.14 -10.95
N PHE A 56 -0.64 7.99 -10.36
CA PHE A 56 -1.90 8.42 -10.94
C PHE A 56 -1.96 9.93 -11.07
N PHE A 57 -1.73 10.66 -9.99
CA PHE A 57 -1.77 12.13 -9.96
C PHE A 57 -0.38 12.76 -10.08
N GLY A 58 0.67 12.04 -9.66
CA GLY A 58 2.00 12.65 -9.54
C GLY A 58 1.97 13.86 -8.59
N PRO A 59 2.74 14.93 -8.89
CA PRO A 59 2.76 16.15 -8.12
C PRO A 59 1.69 17.17 -8.53
N ALA A 60 0.65 16.76 -9.26
CA ALA A 60 -0.41 17.68 -9.69
C ALA A 60 -1.18 18.27 -8.49
N ASP A 61 -1.54 19.54 -8.60
CA ASP A 61 -2.46 20.18 -7.68
C ASP A 61 -3.90 19.81 -8.06
N MET A 62 -4.43 18.77 -7.43
CA MET A 62 -5.78 18.28 -7.70
C MET A 62 -6.89 19.27 -7.30
N THR A 63 -6.60 20.38 -6.62
CA THR A 63 -7.59 21.45 -6.41
C THR A 63 -7.90 22.24 -7.69
N THR A 64 -7.01 22.16 -8.68
CA THR A 64 -7.18 22.75 -10.02
C THR A 64 -7.87 21.80 -11.01
N ALA A 65 -8.26 20.60 -10.56
CA ALA A 65 -8.76 19.55 -11.44
C ALA A 65 -10.05 19.97 -12.17
N LYS A 66 -10.11 19.68 -13.46
CA LYS A 66 -11.24 19.97 -14.35
C LYS A 66 -11.64 18.69 -15.07
N ALA A 67 -12.95 18.49 -15.23
CA ALA A 67 -13.50 17.40 -16.02
C ALA A 67 -13.85 17.88 -17.43
N SER A 68 -13.62 17.00 -18.40
CA SER A 68 -14.02 17.13 -19.80
C SER A 68 -14.30 15.75 -20.39
N GLY A 69 -14.53 15.66 -21.70
CA GLY A 69 -14.88 14.40 -22.36
C GLY A 69 -16.36 14.03 -22.19
N SER A 70 -16.68 12.75 -22.41
CA SER A 70 -18.05 12.22 -22.28
C SER A 70 -18.18 11.36 -21.02
N ALA A 71 -19.41 10.98 -20.65
CA ALA A 71 -19.62 10.06 -19.53
C ALA A 71 -18.94 8.69 -19.71
N ALA A 72 -18.84 8.21 -20.96
CA ALA A 72 -18.20 6.94 -21.29
C ALA A 72 -16.67 7.05 -21.47
N ALA A 73 -16.16 8.25 -21.75
CA ALA A 73 -14.74 8.54 -21.92
C ALA A 73 -14.40 9.88 -21.22
N PRO A 74 -14.44 9.89 -19.87
CA PRO A 74 -14.12 11.08 -19.10
C PRO A 74 -12.62 11.39 -19.18
N VAL A 75 -12.30 12.68 -19.16
CA VAL A 75 -10.93 13.18 -19.10
C VAL A 75 -10.81 14.16 -17.93
N ILE A 76 -9.83 13.94 -17.05
CA ILE A 76 -9.51 14.83 -15.94
C ILE A 76 -8.17 15.50 -16.20
N THR A 77 -8.13 16.83 -16.14
CA THR A 77 -6.90 17.60 -16.25
C THR A 77 -6.62 18.38 -14.97
N ALA A 78 -5.38 18.49 -14.55
CA ALA A 78 -4.97 19.32 -13.40
C ALA A 78 -3.59 19.94 -13.65
N ASP A 79 -3.31 21.06 -12.99
CA ASP A 79 -2.05 21.77 -13.12
C ASP A 79 -0.96 21.09 -12.28
N VAL A 80 0.25 21.00 -12.81
CA VAL A 80 1.45 20.59 -12.09
C VAL A 80 2.29 21.82 -11.79
N PRO A 81 2.54 22.17 -10.51
CA PRO A 81 3.38 23.29 -10.15
C PRO A 81 4.76 23.18 -10.80
N SER A 82 5.22 24.25 -11.47
CA SER A 82 6.46 24.24 -12.27
C SER A 82 7.69 23.83 -11.45
N GLY A 83 7.74 24.20 -10.17
CA GLY A 83 8.80 23.80 -9.24
C GLY A 83 8.90 22.30 -8.97
N LEU A 84 7.82 21.53 -9.20
CA LEU A 84 7.75 20.09 -8.97
C LEU A 84 7.97 19.26 -10.24
N LEU A 85 8.01 19.87 -11.43
CA LEU A 85 8.20 19.13 -12.70
C LEU A 85 9.50 18.34 -12.74
N LYS A 86 10.56 18.85 -12.11
CA LYS A 86 11.85 18.15 -12.01
C LYS A 86 11.73 16.79 -11.30
N MET A 87 10.80 16.65 -10.34
CA MET A 87 10.58 15.37 -9.63
C MET A 87 10.02 14.29 -10.53
N VAL A 88 9.38 14.67 -11.65
CA VAL A 88 8.73 13.76 -12.60
C VAL A 88 9.32 13.83 -14.00
N ALA A 89 10.54 14.35 -14.15
CA ALA A 89 11.20 14.51 -15.45
C ALA A 89 11.21 13.23 -16.29
N ALA A 90 11.42 12.06 -15.65
CA ALA A 90 11.50 10.76 -16.33
C ALA A 90 10.18 10.31 -16.99
N ARG A 91 9.04 10.91 -16.62
CA ARG A 91 7.71 10.55 -17.14
C ARG A 91 7.02 11.65 -17.95
N LEU A 92 7.67 12.80 -18.15
CA LEU A 92 7.09 13.87 -18.94
C LEU A 92 6.74 13.38 -20.35
N ASP A 93 5.56 13.76 -20.80
CA ASP A 93 4.93 13.42 -22.08
C ASP A 93 4.68 11.92 -22.32
N LYS A 94 4.90 11.05 -21.32
CA LYS A 94 4.60 9.62 -21.41
C LYS A 94 3.19 9.33 -20.88
N SER A 95 2.37 8.65 -21.70
CA SER A 95 1.10 8.07 -21.26
C SER A 95 1.39 6.77 -20.51
N LEU A 96 1.16 6.75 -19.20
CA LEU A 96 1.50 5.61 -18.34
C LEU A 96 0.24 4.88 -17.85
N ALA A 97 0.26 3.54 -17.90
CA ALA A 97 -0.72 2.71 -17.23
C ALA A 97 -0.59 2.84 -15.70
N VAL A 98 -1.70 2.69 -14.99
CA VAL A 98 -1.78 2.87 -13.52
C VAL A 98 -2.41 1.64 -12.85
N GLY A 99 -2.13 1.43 -11.56
CA GLY A 99 -2.66 0.35 -10.74
C GLY A 99 -1.62 -0.75 -10.53
N ASN A 100 -1.13 -0.90 -9.31
CA ASN A 100 -0.05 -1.83 -8.98
C ASN A 100 -0.52 -3.28 -8.94
N GLU A 101 -1.66 -3.53 -8.30
CA GLU A 101 -2.21 -4.85 -7.99
C GLU A 101 -3.69 -4.97 -8.36
N GLY A 102 -4.19 -6.19 -8.43
CA GLY A 102 -5.60 -6.47 -8.69
C GLY A 102 -5.95 -7.94 -8.53
N GLY A 103 -7.19 -8.27 -8.84
CA GLY A 103 -7.74 -9.60 -8.89
C GLY A 103 -8.58 -9.78 -10.15
N GLY A 104 -8.57 -10.97 -10.70
CA GLY A 104 -9.28 -11.26 -11.94
C GLY A 104 -9.36 -12.75 -12.26
N VAL A 105 -9.88 -13.05 -13.45
CA VAL A 105 -10.01 -14.42 -13.97
C VAL A 105 -9.12 -14.58 -15.19
N VAL A 106 -8.37 -15.67 -15.26
CA VAL A 106 -7.54 -15.98 -16.43
C VAL A 106 -8.41 -16.45 -17.58
N VAL A 107 -8.41 -15.69 -18.68
CA VAL A 107 -9.26 -15.95 -19.87
C VAL A 107 -8.48 -16.51 -21.06
N LYS A 108 -7.16 -16.28 -21.12
CA LYS A 108 -6.26 -16.94 -22.08
C LYS A 108 -4.95 -17.31 -21.39
N ALA A 109 -4.30 -18.36 -21.88
CA ALA A 109 -3.01 -18.83 -21.36
C ALA A 109 -2.09 -19.23 -22.52
N GLY A 110 -0.79 -18.99 -22.34
CA GLY A 110 0.26 -19.50 -23.19
C GLY A 110 0.42 -21.02 -23.10
N ALA A 111 1.32 -21.59 -23.91
CA ALA A 111 1.45 -23.03 -24.06
C ALA A 111 2.10 -23.77 -22.87
N SER A 112 2.76 -23.07 -21.94
CA SER A 112 3.44 -23.77 -20.84
C SER A 112 2.46 -24.37 -19.84
N ASP A 113 2.82 -25.51 -19.25
CA ASP A 113 1.99 -26.20 -18.25
C ASP A 113 1.61 -25.27 -17.08
N ALA A 114 2.53 -24.39 -16.68
CA ALA A 114 2.31 -23.43 -15.62
C ALA A 114 1.27 -22.36 -15.99
N ALA A 115 1.26 -21.89 -17.25
CA ALA A 115 0.24 -20.97 -17.74
C ALA A 115 -1.12 -21.68 -17.90
N GLN A 116 -1.12 -22.88 -18.50
CA GLN A 116 -2.33 -23.69 -18.68
C GLN A 116 -3.01 -24.05 -17.35
N ALA A 117 -2.23 -24.32 -16.29
CA ALA A 117 -2.75 -24.60 -14.96
C ALA A 117 -3.54 -23.43 -14.33
N LEU A 118 -3.35 -22.20 -14.84
CA LEU A 118 -4.07 -21.02 -14.39
C LEU A 118 -5.33 -20.72 -15.19
N LEU A 119 -5.53 -21.32 -16.36
CA LEU A 119 -6.66 -21.02 -17.23
C LEU A 119 -8.01 -21.22 -16.50
N GLY A 120 -8.87 -20.21 -16.53
CA GLY A 120 -10.16 -20.19 -15.83
C GLY A 120 -10.08 -19.96 -14.32
N LYS A 121 -8.88 -19.89 -13.71
CA LYS A 121 -8.74 -19.64 -12.27
C LYS A 121 -8.87 -18.17 -11.93
N THR A 122 -9.39 -17.91 -10.73
CA THR A 122 -9.30 -16.61 -10.08
C THR A 122 -7.89 -16.42 -9.50
N VAL A 123 -7.27 -15.29 -9.84
CA VAL A 123 -5.89 -14.97 -9.44
C VAL A 123 -5.81 -13.56 -8.88
N GLY A 124 -4.96 -13.38 -7.87
CA GLY A 124 -4.41 -12.08 -7.51
C GLY A 124 -3.24 -11.72 -8.44
N LEU A 125 -3.00 -10.42 -8.65
CA LEU A 125 -2.02 -9.90 -9.60
C LEU A 125 -1.16 -8.79 -9.00
N ILE A 126 0.12 -8.73 -9.39
CA ILE A 126 1.04 -7.62 -9.07
C ILE A 126 1.87 -7.12 -10.27
N GLY A 127 1.29 -7.12 -11.47
CA GLY A 127 2.00 -6.81 -12.73
C GLY A 127 2.00 -5.35 -13.18
N GLY A 128 1.41 -4.41 -12.42
CA GLY A 128 1.23 -3.02 -12.85
C GLY A 128 0.21 -2.83 -13.99
N GLY A 129 -0.31 -1.60 -14.13
CA GLY A 129 -1.33 -1.25 -15.12
C GLY A 129 -2.69 -1.90 -14.87
N MET A 130 -3.04 -2.21 -13.62
CA MET A 130 -4.24 -2.98 -13.26
C MET A 130 -5.55 -2.21 -13.41
N TYR A 131 -5.51 -0.91 -13.67
CA TYR A 131 -6.69 -0.13 -14.05
C TYR A 131 -7.02 -0.33 -15.53
N SER A 132 -7.16 -1.58 -15.93
CA SER A 132 -7.30 -2.06 -17.30
C SER A 132 -8.23 -3.26 -17.30
N GLN A 133 -9.08 -3.41 -18.31
CA GLN A 133 -10.02 -4.54 -18.38
C GLN A 133 -9.30 -5.88 -18.55
N HIS A 134 -8.22 -5.89 -19.33
CA HIS A 134 -7.40 -7.07 -19.57
C HIS A 134 -5.92 -6.77 -19.38
N ARG A 135 -5.20 -7.70 -18.75
CA ARG A 135 -3.75 -7.61 -18.61
C ARG A 135 -3.07 -8.89 -19.04
N LEU A 136 -2.04 -8.72 -19.87
CA LEU A 136 -1.04 -9.75 -20.14
C LEU A 136 -0.03 -9.78 -18.99
N ILE A 137 0.08 -10.93 -18.33
CA ILE A 137 0.83 -11.13 -17.09
C ILE A 137 1.68 -12.39 -17.16
N LYS A 138 2.92 -12.31 -16.67
CA LYS A 138 3.79 -13.48 -16.50
C LYS A 138 3.30 -14.33 -15.33
N VAL A 139 3.31 -15.65 -15.48
CA VAL A 139 2.84 -16.61 -14.46
C VAL A 139 3.35 -16.33 -13.03
N PRO A 140 4.64 -15.98 -12.77
CA PRO A 140 5.15 -15.70 -11.43
C PRO A 140 4.56 -14.46 -10.73
N MET A 141 3.85 -13.63 -11.48
CA MET A 141 3.16 -12.42 -11.01
C MET A 141 1.69 -12.68 -10.67
N CYS A 142 1.21 -13.91 -10.90
CA CYS A 142 -0.09 -14.38 -10.46
C CYS A 142 0.03 -15.08 -9.10
N LEU A 143 -0.91 -14.81 -8.21
CA LEU A 143 -1.15 -15.60 -7.01
C LEU A 143 -2.45 -16.38 -7.22
N PRO A 144 -2.40 -17.71 -7.45
CA PRO A 144 -3.60 -18.53 -7.49
C PRO A 144 -4.33 -18.43 -6.17
N LEU A 145 -5.62 -18.11 -6.21
CA LEU A 145 -6.45 -18.02 -5.02
C LEU A 145 -7.21 -19.34 -4.85
N HIS A 146 -7.53 -19.66 -3.59
CA HIS A 146 -8.31 -20.86 -3.26
C HIS A 146 -9.70 -20.79 -3.88
N ASP A 147 -10.25 -21.96 -4.24
CA ASP A 147 -11.59 -22.08 -4.78
C ASP A 147 -12.62 -21.37 -3.87
N GLY A 148 -13.54 -20.64 -4.50
CA GLY A 148 -14.51 -19.80 -3.77
C GLY A 148 -13.98 -18.44 -3.32
N THR A 149 -12.75 -18.07 -3.64
CA THR A 149 -12.24 -16.69 -3.47
C THR A 149 -12.57 -15.86 -4.70
N THR A 150 -13.26 -14.74 -4.50
CA THR A 150 -13.63 -13.81 -5.58
C THR A 150 -12.46 -12.89 -5.95
N PRO A 151 -12.43 -12.32 -7.18
CA PRO A 151 -11.46 -11.29 -7.57
C PRO A 151 -11.41 -10.12 -6.59
N ARG A 152 -12.58 -9.70 -6.08
CA ARG A 152 -12.71 -8.63 -5.07
C ARG A 152 -11.98 -8.96 -3.77
N GLU A 153 -12.12 -10.18 -3.26
CA GLU A 153 -11.40 -10.63 -2.05
C GLU A 153 -9.88 -10.73 -2.33
N GLY A 154 -9.50 -11.12 -3.54
CA GLY A 154 -8.10 -11.23 -3.99
C GLY A 154 -7.42 -9.92 -4.39
N ALA A 155 -8.15 -8.81 -4.49
CA ALA A 155 -7.67 -7.62 -5.19
C ALA A 155 -6.50 -6.89 -4.50
N SER A 156 -6.35 -7.09 -3.20
CA SER A 156 -5.28 -6.48 -2.38
C SER A 156 -4.39 -7.52 -1.72
N CYS A 157 -4.09 -8.64 -2.41
CA CYS A 157 -3.32 -9.75 -1.85
C CYS A 157 -1.79 -9.55 -1.87
N PHE A 158 -1.27 -8.46 -2.45
CA PHE A 158 0.17 -8.24 -2.53
C PHE A 158 0.64 -7.06 -1.68
N VAL A 159 0.21 -5.84 -2.00
CA VAL A 159 0.85 -4.62 -1.49
C VAL A 159 0.70 -4.53 0.03
N ASN A 160 -0.53 -4.46 0.54
CA ASN A 160 -0.76 -4.33 1.98
C ASN A 160 -0.34 -5.60 2.76
N PRO A 161 -0.76 -6.82 2.37
CA PRO A 161 -0.43 -8.04 3.10
C PRO A 161 1.07 -8.34 3.19
N LEU A 162 1.78 -8.28 2.06
CA LEU A 162 3.21 -8.59 2.04
C LEU A 162 4.04 -7.47 2.69
N THR A 163 3.55 -6.23 2.68
CA THR A 163 4.19 -5.17 3.46
C THR A 163 4.03 -5.41 4.95
N ALA A 164 2.82 -5.73 5.43
CA ALA A 164 2.58 -6.02 6.85
C ALA A 164 3.39 -7.23 7.33
N LEU A 165 3.41 -8.32 6.56
CA LEU A 165 4.29 -9.47 6.84
C LEU A 165 5.77 -9.08 6.79
N GLY A 166 6.17 -8.26 5.80
CA GLY A 166 7.53 -7.78 5.66
C GLY A 166 8.01 -6.92 6.83
N MET A 167 7.12 -6.20 7.49
CA MET A 167 7.43 -5.48 8.73
C MET A 167 7.82 -6.44 9.86
N THR A 168 7.02 -7.50 10.07
CA THR A 168 7.34 -8.51 11.09
C THR A 168 8.59 -9.32 10.75
N GLU A 169 8.88 -9.55 9.47
CA GLU A 169 10.10 -10.23 9.05
C GLU A 169 11.32 -9.33 9.21
N THR A 170 11.22 -8.06 8.83
CA THR A 170 12.28 -7.06 9.02
C THR A 170 12.63 -6.93 10.51
N MET A 171 11.61 -6.88 11.37
CA MET A 171 11.78 -6.90 12.82
C MET A 171 12.66 -8.06 13.28
N ARG A 172 12.34 -9.29 12.86
CA ARG A 172 13.11 -10.49 13.22
C ARG A 172 14.53 -10.45 12.65
N MET A 173 14.69 -10.07 11.38
CA MET A 173 15.98 -10.02 10.69
C MET A 173 16.95 -9.00 11.31
N GLU A 174 16.42 -7.91 11.87
CA GLU A 174 17.21 -6.83 12.47
C GLU A 174 17.36 -6.98 13.99
N GLY A 175 16.90 -8.11 14.56
CA GLY A 175 17.10 -8.45 15.97
C GLY A 175 16.16 -7.73 16.94
N HIS A 176 15.04 -7.22 16.46
CA HIS A 176 14.00 -6.62 17.28
C HIS A 176 12.93 -7.65 17.69
N THR A 177 12.27 -7.43 18.84
CA THR A 177 11.26 -8.36 19.39
C THR A 177 9.82 -7.85 19.32
N ALA A 178 9.65 -6.54 19.17
CA ALA A 178 8.37 -5.85 19.08
C ALA A 178 8.53 -4.62 18.17
N LEU A 179 7.40 -4.09 17.68
CA LEU A 179 7.41 -2.98 16.72
C LEU A 179 6.34 -1.93 17.01
N VAL A 180 6.54 -0.74 16.43
CA VAL A 180 5.59 0.37 16.39
C VAL A 180 5.10 0.56 14.97
N HIS A 181 3.82 0.87 14.77
CA HIS A 181 3.27 1.22 13.46
C HIS A 181 2.42 2.49 13.54
N THR A 182 2.60 3.41 12.58
CA THR A 182 1.84 4.67 12.50
C THR A 182 0.75 4.60 11.43
N ALA A 183 -0.26 5.48 11.53
CA ALA A 183 -1.48 5.39 10.74
C ALA A 183 -2.11 3.99 10.85
N ALA A 184 -2.11 3.44 12.07
CA ALA A 184 -2.39 2.04 12.34
C ALA A 184 -3.83 1.63 12.00
N ALA A 185 -4.79 2.57 11.97
CA ALA A 185 -6.16 2.30 11.53
C ALA A 185 -6.31 2.12 9.99
N SER A 186 -5.24 2.28 9.21
CA SER A 186 -5.25 1.95 7.77
C SER A 186 -5.55 0.46 7.53
N ASN A 187 -6.00 0.08 6.33
CA ASN A 187 -6.20 -1.34 6.00
C ASN A 187 -4.94 -2.19 6.28
N LEU A 188 -3.75 -1.66 5.98
CA LEU A 188 -2.49 -2.33 6.27
C LEU A 188 -2.25 -2.47 7.78
N GLY A 189 -2.44 -1.40 8.56
CA GLY A 189 -2.24 -1.46 10.00
C GLY A 189 -3.21 -2.39 10.72
N GLN A 190 -4.46 -2.49 10.25
CA GLN A 190 -5.42 -3.49 10.72
C GLN A 190 -4.95 -4.93 10.43
N MET A 191 -4.35 -5.19 9.26
CA MET A 191 -3.75 -6.49 8.95
C MET A 191 -2.55 -6.75 9.86
N LEU A 192 -1.65 -5.77 10.03
CA LEU A 192 -0.48 -5.89 10.89
C LEU A 192 -0.87 -6.21 12.34
N ASN A 193 -1.89 -5.55 12.86
CA ASN A 193 -2.41 -5.84 14.19
C ASN A 193 -2.86 -7.30 14.33
N LYS A 194 -3.63 -7.81 13.37
CA LYS A 194 -4.07 -9.22 13.37
C LYS A 194 -2.90 -10.20 13.25
N ILE A 195 -1.91 -9.90 12.39
CA ILE A 195 -0.68 -10.70 12.28
C ILE A 195 0.03 -10.75 13.63
N CYS A 196 0.23 -9.60 14.27
CA CYS A 196 0.93 -9.52 15.54
C CYS A 196 0.21 -10.28 16.66
N ILE A 197 -1.13 -10.19 16.73
CA ILE A 197 -1.93 -10.98 17.67
C ILE A 197 -1.76 -12.48 17.42
N ASN A 198 -1.89 -12.92 16.16
CA ASN A 198 -1.78 -14.33 15.79
C ASN A 198 -0.36 -14.89 16.01
N ASP A 199 0.67 -14.06 15.84
CA ASP A 199 2.07 -14.46 15.93
C ASP A 199 2.69 -14.19 17.32
N GLY A 200 1.91 -13.66 18.27
CA GLY A 200 2.40 -13.32 19.62
C GLY A 200 3.44 -12.21 19.64
N ILE A 201 3.36 -11.25 18.71
CA ILE A 201 4.25 -10.10 18.61
C ILE A 201 3.58 -8.90 19.29
N ASP A 202 4.28 -8.25 20.21
CA ASP A 202 3.80 -6.99 20.78
C ASP A 202 3.89 -5.86 19.74
N LEU A 203 2.78 -5.12 19.58
CA LEU A 203 2.64 -4.03 18.62
C LEU A 203 2.10 -2.78 19.30
N VAL A 204 2.82 -1.66 19.16
CA VAL A 204 2.33 -0.34 19.54
C VAL A 204 1.72 0.35 18.31
N ASN A 205 0.40 0.57 18.36
CA ASN A 205 -0.36 1.18 17.28
C ASN A 205 -0.49 2.69 17.51
N ILE A 206 -0.03 3.52 16.57
CA ILE A 206 -0.19 4.97 16.64
C ILE A 206 -1.26 5.41 15.64
N VAL A 207 -2.28 6.10 16.16
CA VAL A 207 -3.38 6.73 15.41
C VAL A 207 -3.39 8.24 15.66
N ARG A 208 -4.26 8.97 14.96
CA ARG A 208 -4.36 10.44 15.10
C ARG A 208 -5.74 10.95 15.52
N LYS A 209 -6.64 10.02 15.83
CA LYS A 209 -8.02 10.30 16.26
C LYS A 209 -8.54 9.18 17.15
N LYS A 210 -9.40 9.54 18.10
CA LYS A 210 -10.09 8.58 18.97
C LYS A 210 -10.88 7.50 18.20
N GLU A 211 -11.64 7.86 17.16
CA GLU A 211 -12.42 6.89 16.36
C GLU A 211 -11.56 5.78 15.73
N GLN A 212 -10.29 6.10 15.44
CA GLN A 212 -9.31 5.14 14.91
C GLN A 212 -8.78 4.22 16.02
N ALA A 213 -8.64 4.73 17.24
CA ALA A 213 -8.26 3.92 18.39
C ALA A 213 -9.37 2.93 18.76
N ASP A 214 -10.62 3.39 18.76
CA ASP A 214 -11.79 2.55 19.05
C ASP A 214 -11.89 1.39 18.04
N LEU A 215 -11.75 1.68 16.73
CA LEU A 215 -11.68 0.66 15.67
C LEU A 215 -10.60 -0.40 15.92
N LEU A 216 -9.39 0.02 16.33
CA LEU A 216 -8.30 -0.91 16.62
C LEU A 216 -8.57 -1.76 17.87
N GLY A 217 -9.19 -1.17 18.88
CA GLY A 217 -9.63 -1.87 20.09
C GLY A 217 -10.65 -2.97 19.77
N GLU A 218 -11.61 -2.71 18.87
CA GLU A 218 -12.61 -3.70 18.42
C GLU A 218 -11.98 -4.93 17.75
N ILE A 219 -10.81 -4.77 17.12
CA ILE A 219 -10.05 -5.87 16.51
C ILE A 219 -8.92 -6.40 17.42
N GLY A 220 -8.97 -6.09 18.72
CA GLY A 220 -8.13 -6.68 19.75
C GLY A 220 -6.75 -6.03 19.93
N ALA A 221 -6.51 -4.84 19.40
CA ALA A 221 -5.25 -4.14 19.60
C ALA A 221 -5.02 -3.81 21.09
N LYS A 222 -3.85 -4.20 21.63
CA LYS A 222 -3.53 -4.05 23.06
C LYS A 222 -2.92 -2.68 23.42
N TYR A 223 -1.99 -2.19 22.60
CA TYR A 223 -1.32 -0.91 22.83
C TYR A 223 -1.67 0.06 21.70
N ILE A 224 -2.40 1.12 22.05
CA ILE A 224 -2.89 2.13 21.10
C ILE A 224 -2.58 3.51 21.67
N CYS A 225 -1.90 4.34 20.90
CA CYS A 225 -1.55 5.70 21.27
C CYS A 225 -2.16 6.69 20.26
N ASP A 226 -2.90 7.67 20.74
CA ASP A 226 -3.45 8.75 19.91
C ASP A 226 -2.49 9.94 19.89
N SER A 227 -1.91 10.22 18.72
CA SER A 227 -0.96 11.32 18.53
C SER A 227 -1.58 12.72 18.68
N SER A 228 -2.91 12.82 18.75
CA SER A 228 -3.62 14.08 19.03
C SER A 228 -3.84 14.32 20.54
N SER A 229 -3.55 13.34 21.39
CA SER A 229 -3.66 13.45 22.84
C SER A 229 -2.54 14.30 23.43
N ASP A 230 -2.85 15.15 24.40
CA ASP A 230 -1.84 15.87 25.20
C ASP A 230 -0.92 14.92 25.99
N ARG A 231 -1.38 13.68 26.24
CA ARG A 231 -0.61 12.64 26.91
C ARG A 231 0.20 11.75 25.97
N PHE A 232 0.18 12.00 24.66
CA PHE A 232 0.74 11.10 23.65
C PHE A 232 2.17 10.62 23.96
N MET A 233 3.07 11.53 24.36
CA MET A 233 4.46 11.17 24.65
C MET A 233 4.58 10.23 25.87
N ASP A 234 3.76 10.43 26.89
CA ASP A 234 3.74 9.60 28.10
C ASP A 234 3.15 8.22 27.78
N ASP A 235 1.98 8.20 27.13
CA ASP A 235 1.28 6.96 26.76
C ASP A 235 2.12 6.11 25.81
N LEU A 236 2.80 6.73 24.83
CA LEU A 236 3.75 6.06 23.93
C LEU A 236 4.95 5.50 24.71
N THR A 237 5.53 6.27 25.63
CA THR A 237 6.66 5.81 26.43
C THR A 237 6.27 4.60 27.29
N GLU A 238 5.09 4.62 27.92
CA GLU A 238 4.58 3.50 28.72
C GLU A 238 4.36 2.25 27.87
N ALA A 239 3.76 2.39 26.68
CA ALA A 239 3.62 1.29 25.74
C ALA A 239 4.97 0.72 25.30
N LEU A 240 5.97 1.57 25.05
CA LEU A 240 7.32 1.14 24.68
C LEU A 240 8.06 0.44 25.83
N VAL A 241 7.84 0.86 27.07
CA VAL A 241 8.36 0.16 28.26
C VAL A 241 7.73 -1.22 28.39
N ALA A 242 6.41 -1.33 28.17
CA ALA A 242 5.69 -2.59 28.29
C ALA A 242 6.07 -3.60 27.19
N THR A 243 6.37 -3.13 25.98
CA THR A 243 6.62 -3.97 24.80
C THR A 243 8.10 -4.19 24.50
N GLY A 244 8.97 -3.28 24.91
CA GLY A 244 10.38 -3.25 24.48
C GLY A 244 10.58 -2.95 22.99
N ALA A 245 9.57 -2.39 22.31
CA ALA A 245 9.66 -2.11 20.87
C ALA A 245 10.77 -1.09 20.58
N THR A 246 11.63 -1.42 19.62
CA THR A 246 12.81 -0.62 19.21
C THR A 246 12.88 -0.43 17.70
N LEU A 247 11.86 -0.90 16.98
CA LEU A 247 11.66 -0.72 15.56
C LEU A 247 10.30 -0.08 15.30
N ALA A 248 10.24 0.88 14.38
CA ALA A 248 8.99 1.50 13.96
C ALA A 248 8.86 1.55 12.43
N PHE A 249 7.62 1.43 11.96
CA PHE A 249 7.24 1.70 10.57
C PHE A 249 6.29 2.88 10.52
N ASP A 250 6.77 3.99 9.96
CA ASP A 250 6.05 5.25 9.85
C ASP A 250 5.46 5.44 8.44
N ALA A 251 4.14 5.50 8.37
CA ALA A 251 3.39 5.81 7.16
C ALA A 251 3.30 7.32 6.88
N THR A 252 3.58 8.15 7.89
CA THR A 252 3.43 9.61 7.78
C THR A 252 4.58 10.25 7.02
N GLY A 253 5.82 9.94 7.42
CA GLY A 253 7.05 10.43 6.80
C GLY A 253 7.38 11.87 7.19
N GLY A 254 6.49 12.81 6.87
CA GLY A 254 6.62 14.22 7.25
C GLY A 254 6.34 14.48 8.74
N GLY A 255 6.70 15.68 9.19
CA GLY A 255 6.40 16.13 10.55
C GLY A 255 7.36 15.57 11.60
N LYS A 256 6.87 15.43 12.85
CA LYS A 256 7.69 15.16 14.04
C LYS A 256 7.63 13.72 14.54
N LEU A 257 6.73 12.89 13.98
CA LEU A 257 6.35 11.63 14.59
C LEU A 257 7.50 10.63 14.69
N ALA A 258 8.31 10.50 13.64
CA ALA A 258 9.52 9.67 13.66
C ALA A 258 10.50 10.09 14.78
N GLY A 259 10.68 11.40 14.99
CA GLY A 259 11.52 11.92 16.06
C GLY A 259 10.94 11.63 17.45
N GLN A 260 9.63 11.82 17.62
CA GLN A 260 8.92 11.53 18.88
C GLN A 260 9.03 10.04 19.26
N ILE A 261 8.87 9.14 18.29
CA ILE A 261 9.04 7.70 18.52
C ILE A 261 10.44 7.38 19.02
N LEU A 262 11.48 7.91 18.35
CA LEU A 262 12.88 7.72 18.79
C LEU A 262 13.12 8.28 20.20
N THR A 263 12.58 9.46 20.51
CA THR A 263 12.62 10.05 21.85
C THR A 263 12.01 9.12 22.89
N CYS A 264 10.79 8.63 22.67
CA CYS A 264 10.09 7.76 23.62
C CYS A 264 10.78 6.39 23.76
N MET A 265 11.34 5.83 22.67
CA MET A 265 12.14 4.60 22.74
C MET A 265 13.39 4.79 23.61
N GLU A 266 14.07 5.93 23.51
CA GLU A 266 15.22 6.21 24.36
C GLU A 266 14.82 6.41 25.83
N ILE A 267 13.72 7.12 26.10
CA ILE A 267 13.21 7.27 27.47
C ILE A 267 12.86 5.89 28.05
N ALA A 268 12.19 5.03 27.27
CA ALA A 268 11.84 3.68 27.67
C ALA A 268 13.09 2.84 27.99
N ALA A 269 14.11 2.86 27.11
CA ALA A 269 15.37 2.15 27.32
C ALA A 269 16.13 2.63 28.57
N ASN A 270 16.06 3.93 28.88
CA ASN A 270 16.71 4.50 30.04
C ASN A 270 15.98 4.24 31.36
N ARG A 271 14.72 3.76 31.35
CA ARG A 271 14.02 3.34 32.59
C ARG A 271 14.69 2.14 33.25
N THR A 272 15.40 1.31 32.49
CA THR A 272 16.11 0.13 32.97
C THR A 272 17.64 0.30 32.94
N ALA A 273 18.15 1.50 32.65
CA ALA A 273 19.58 1.76 32.63
C ALA A 273 20.17 1.69 34.03
N THR A 274 21.21 0.87 34.21
CA THR A 274 21.93 0.74 35.48
C THR A 274 23.09 1.72 35.62
N GLU A 275 23.51 2.33 34.51
CA GLU A 275 24.66 3.22 34.43
C GLU A 275 24.37 4.44 33.56
N TYR A 276 25.05 5.55 33.85
CA TYR A 276 25.02 6.73 33.00
C TYR A 276 25.82 6.49 31.71
N SER A 277 25.18 6.74 30.55
CA SER A 277 25.86 6.78 29.26
C SER A 277 25.87 8.19 28.69
N ARG A 278 27.06 8.69 28.36
CA ARG A 278 27.24 9.97 27.66
C ARG A 278 26.52 10.02 26.31
N TYR A 279 26.27 8.87 25.70
CA TYR A 279 25.69 8.71 24.35
C TYR A 279 24.30 8.06 24.35
N GLY A 280 23.67 7.91 25.53
CA GLY A 280 22.39 7.23 25.67
C GLY A 280 22.49 5.71 25.60
N SER A 281 21.36 5.03 25.50
CA SER A 281 21.28 3.57 25.38
C SER A 281 22.03 3.08 24.14
N THR A 282 22.74 1.95 24.29
CA THR A 282 23.42 1.24 23.20
C THR A 282 22.46 0.41 22.35
N THR A 283 21.21 0.22 22.80
CA THR A 283 20.18 -0.46 22.03
C THR A 283 19.82 0.37 20.80
N HIS A 284 20.02 -0.21 19.62
CA HIS A 284 19.71 0.44 18.35
C HIS A 284 18.20 0.66 18.21
N LYS A 285 17.81 1.88 17.84
CA LYS A 285 16.42 2.29 17.62
C LYS A 285 16.23 2.64 16.15
N GLN A 286 15.29 2.00 15.48
CA GLN A 286 15.11 2.14 14.04
C GLN A 286 13.71 2.68 13.71
N VAL A 287 13.63 3.66 12.81
CA VAL A 287 12.36 4.08 12.19
C VAL A 287 12.48 3.96 10.68
N TYR A 288 11.60 3.16 10.08
CA TYR A 288 11.44 3.11 8.64
C TYR A 288 10.30 4.01 8.19
N ILE A 289 10.59 4.99 7.36
CA ILE A 289 9.59 5.76 6.63
C ILE A 289 9.20 4.92 5.40
N TYR A 290 8.02 4.30 5.46
CA TYR A 290 7.49 3.46 4.38
C TYR A 290 6.33 4.12 3.62
N GLY A 291 5.85 5.26 4.12
CA GLY A 291 4.81 6.07 3.51
C GLY A 291 5.14 7.56 3.55
N GLY A 292 4.28 8.36 2.93
CA GLY A 292 4.40 9.83 2.86
C GLY A 292 3.05 10.50 2.91
N LEU A 293 2.22 10.12 3.89
CA LEU A 293 0.89 10.71 4.09
C LEU A 293 0.98 12.21 4.45
N ASP A 294 2.02 12.59 5.19
CA ASP A 294 2.38 13.99 5.44
C ASP A 294 3.54 14.37 4.50
N ARG A 295 3.33 15.41 3.70
CA ARG A 295 4.30 15.90 2.70
C ARG A 295 5.20 17.03 3.25
N SER A 296 5.02 17.43 4.51
CA SER A 296 5.90 18.37 5.18
C SER A 296 7.28 17.78 5.43
N PRO A 297 8.32 18.60 5.69
CA PRO A 297 9.64 18.09 6.04
C PRO A 297 9.62 17.22 7.30
N SER A 298 10.38 16.13 7.30
CA SER A 298 10.65 15.35 8.52
C SER A 298 11.53 16.16 9.48
N VAL A 299 11.14 16.24 10.75
CA VAL A 299 11.82 17.02 11.79
C VAL A 299 12.25 16.11 12.93
N LEU A 300 13.56 16.04 13.18
CA LEU A 300 14.17 15.22 14.24
C LEU A 300 14.86 16.11 15.29
N ASN A 301 14.31 16.14 16.50
CA ASN A 301 14.99 16.70 17.68
C ASN A 301 15.84 15.59 18.31
N ARG A 302 17.16 15.63 18.10
CA ARG A 302 18.08 14.52 18.44
C ARG A 302 18.37 14.41 19.95
N ASN A 303 17.36 14.04 20.73
CA ASN A 303 17.41 13.81 22.17
C ASN A 303 17.31 12.32 22.55
N PHE A 304 17.74 11.43 21.65
CA PHE A 304 17.58 9.97 21.74
C PHE A 304 18.90 9.19 21.64
N GLY A 305 19.99 9.77 22.15
CA GLY A 305 21.33 9.16 22.12
C GLY A 305 21.92 9.03 20.71
N MET A 306 22.84 8.08 20.53
CA MET A 306 23.59 7.89 19.28
C MET A 306 23.28 6.57 18.56
N ALA A 307 22.63 5.60 19.20
CA ALA A 307 22.26 4.31 18.60
C ALA A 307 20.88 4.40 17.93
N TRP A 308 20.80 5.03 16.77
CA TRP A 308 19.55 5.18 16.03
C TRP A 308 19.72 5.22 14.51
N GLY A 309 18.65 4.92 13.79
CA GLY A 309 18.56 5.05 12.34
C GLY A 309 17.18 5.48 11.87
N VAL A 310 17.15 6.28 10.79
CA VAL A 310 15.94 6.60 10.03
C VAL A 310 16.23 6.35 8.56
N GLY A 311 15.35 5.60 7.88
CA GLY A 311 15.56 5.25 6.47
C GLY A 311 14.26 4.93 5.74
N GLY A 312 14.34 4.83 4.42
CA GLY A 312 13.21 4.36 3.60
C GLY A 312 13.05 2.84 3.68
N TRP A 313 11.81 2.36 3.56
CA TRP A 313 11.52 0.93 3.39
C TRP A 313 10.57 0.73 2.22
N LEU A 314 10.82 -0.28 1.40
CA LEU A 314 9.97 -0.59 0.25
C LEU A 314 9.84 -2.10 0.05
N LEU A 315 8.63 -2.54 -0.30
CA LEU A 315 8.28 -3.95 -0.43
C LEU A 315 9.16 -4.69 -1.45
N THR A 316 9.38 -4.11 -2.63
CA THR A 316 10.12 -4.79 -3.71
C THR A 316 11.58 -5.08 -3.33
N PRO A 317 12.37 -4.10 -2.82
CA PRO A 317 13.69 -4.38 -2.26
C PRO A 317 13.68 -5.39 -1.09
N PHE A 318 12.66 -5.33 -0.22
CA PHE A 318 12.51 -6.31 0.86
C PHE A 318 12.33 -7.74 0.32
N LEU A 319 11.42 -7.95 -0.64
CA LEU A 319 11.19 -9.26 -1.26
C LEU A 319 12.43 -9.81 -1.96
N GLN A 320 13.24 -8.93 -2.58
CA GLN A 320 14.55 -9.31 -3.13
C GLN A 320 15.52 -9.73 -2.03
N LYS A 321 15.58 -9.00 -0.91
CA LYS A 321 16.46 -9.28 0.23
C LYS A 321 16.16 -10.61 0.91
N VAL A 322 14.89 -10.96 1.09
CA VAL A 322 14.50 -12.24 1.74
C VAL A 322 14.58 -13.45 0.81
N GLY A 323 14.69 -13.21 -0.50
CA GLY A 323 14.81 -14.27 -1.51
C GLY A 323 13.48 -14.95 -1.87
N PHE A 324 13.54 -15.77 -2.93
CA PHE A 324 12.38 -16.38 -3.56
C PHE A 324 11.57 -17.27 -2.62
N GLU A 325 12.23 -18.18 -1.90
CA GLU A 325 11.55 -19.15 -1.03
C GLU A 325 10.74 -18.46 0.07
N LYS A 326 11.36 -17.51 0.80
CA LYS A 326 10.65 -16.74 1.81
C LYS A 326 9.54 -15.91 1.20
N GLY A 327 9.78 -15.28 0.05
CA GLY A 327 8.75 -14.54 -0.69
C GLY A 327 7.52 -15.39 -1.04
N GLN A 328 7.72 -16.65 -1.45
CA GLN A 328 6.64 -17.59 -1.72
C GLN A 328 5.91 -18.02 -0.45
N ALA A 329 6.62 -18.27 0.65
CA ALA A 329 6.00 -18.60 1.93
C ALA A 329 5.09 -17.47 2.43
N LEU A 330 5.51 -16.20 2.29
CA LEU A 330 4.68 -15.05 2.63
C LEU A 330 3.43 -14.98 1.75
N ARG A 331 3.56 -15.17 0.43
CA ARG A 331 2.42 -15.19 -0.51
C ARG A 331 1.42 -16.31 -0.21
N ALA A 332 1.93 -17.51 0.11
CA ALA A 332 1.09 -18.65 0.49
C ALA A 332 0.29 -18.36 1.77
N ARG A 333 0.91 -17.73 2.77
CA ARG A 333 0.19 -17.28 3.98
C ARG A 333 -0.92 -16.28 3.63
N VAL A 334 -0.66 -15.34 2.71
CA VAL A 334 -1.70 -14.41 2.27
C VAL A 334 -2.86 -15.11 1.61
N ALA A 335 -2.61 -16.06 0.69
CA ALA A 335 -3.67 -16.84 0.06
C ALA A 335 -4.50 -17.63 1.09
N ASN A 336 -3.85 -18.25 2.08
CA ASN A 336 -4.51 -19.05 3.13
C ASN A 336 -5.37 -18.22 4.09
N GLU A 337 -5.02 -16.95 4.33
CA GLU A 337 -5.68 -16.08 5.30
C GLU A 337 -6.38 -14.87 4.64
N ILE A 338 -6.65 -14.94 3.33
CA ILE A 338 -7.15 -13.80 2.53
C ILE A 338 -8.49 -13.26 3.03
N LYS A 339 -9.33 -14.14 3.59
CA LYS A 339 -10.66 -13.80 4.12
C LYS A 339 -10.67 -13.46 5.62
N THR A 340 -9.53 -13.55 6.30
CA THR A 340 -9.43 -13.36 7.76
C THR A 340 -8.41 -12.28 8.11
N THR A 341 -7.13 -12.64 8.25
CA THR A 341 -6.02 -11.73 8.61
C THR A 341 -5.84 -10.66 7.55
N PHE A 342 -5.93 -11.03 6.27
CA PHE A 342 -5.67 -10.15 5.14
C PHE A 342 -6.94 -9.63 4.45
N ALA A 343 -8.09 -9.76 5.09
CA ALA A 343 -9.35 -9.23 4.57
C ALA A 343 -9.25 -7.70 4.39
N SER A 344 -9.57 -7.23 3.19
CA SER A 344 -9.62 -5.81 2.86
C SER A 344 -11.04 -5.30 2.84
N HIS A 345 -11.28 -4.14 3.45
CA HIS A 345 -12.52 -3.40 3.32
C HIS A 345 -12.40 -2.32 2.23
N TYR A 346 -13.46 -2.15 1.43
CA TYR A 346 -13.59 -1.09 0.44
C TYR A 346 -14.95 -0.43 0.62
N SER A 347 -14.97 0.90 0.73
CA SER A 347 -16.21 1.67 0.94
C SER A 347 -17.06 1.76 -0.31
N ARG A 348 -16.43 1.76 -1.49
CA ARG A 348 -17.09 1.91 -2.79
C ARG A 348 -16.39 1.09 -3.86
N GLU A 349 -17.19 0.63 -4.83
CA GLU A 349 -16.71 -0.01 -6.05
C GLU A 349 -17.18 0.78 -7.28
N VAL A 350 -16.23 1.20 -8.12
CA VAL A 350 -16.46 2.06 -9.30
C VAL A 350 -15.95 1.38 -10.57
N SER A 351 -16.51 1.74 -11.73
CA SER A 351 -15.95 1.37 -13.04
C SER A 351 -14.71 2.22 -13.37
N LEU A 352 -14.02 1.95 -14.50
CA LEU A 352 -12.91 2.79 -14.96
C LEU A 352 -13.34 4.25 -15.16
N ALA A 353 -14.47 4.48 -15.83
CA ALA A 353 -15.01 5.82 -16.03
C ALA A 353 -15.47 6.46 -14.72
N GLY A 354 -16.05 5.67 -13.81
CA GLY A 354 -16.45 6.14 -12.47
C GLY A 354 -15.27 6.57 -11.59
N ALA A 355 -14.09 5.94 -11.77
CA ALA A 355 -12.86 6.36 -11.09
C ALA A 355 -12.36 7.73 -11.59
N LEU A 356 -12.73 8.13 -12.82
CA LEU A 356 -12.37 9.42 -13.43
C LEU A 356 -13.50 10.46 -13.29
N GLN A 357 -14.18 10.48 -12.14
CA GLN A 357 -15.14 11.52 -11.77
C GLN A 357 -14.58 12.37 -10.63
N LEU A 358 -14.80 13.69 -10.69
CA LEU A 358 -14.25 14.63 -9.69
C LEU A 358 -14.76 14.35 -8.27
N ASP A 359 -16.00 13.89 -8.12
CA ASP A 359 -16.57 13.51 -6.83
C ASP A 359 -15.90 12.26 -6.24
N ALA A 360 -15.63 11.25 -7.07
CA ALA A 360 -14.88 10.06 -6.68
C ALA A 360 -13.44 10.43 -6.29
N ILE A 361 -12.74 11.20 -7.13
CA ILE A 361 -11.38 11.72 -6.87
C ILE A 361 -11.32 12.49 -5.54
N GLY A 362 -12.31 13.34 -5.28
CA GLY A 362 -12.40 14.13 -4.05
C GLY A 362 -12.59 13.30 -2.77
N ILE A 363 -12.93 12.02 -2.90
CA ILE A 363 -13.04 11.07 -1.79
C ILE A 363 -11.77 10.23 -1.68
N TYR A 364 -11.46 9.40 -2.69
CA TYR A 364 -10.34 8.48 -2.59
C TYR A 364 -8.98 9.20 -2.55
N GLY A 365 -8.88 10.41 -3.11
CA GLY A 365 -7.68 11.24 -3.07
C GLY A 365 -7.31 11.72 -1.65
N LYS A 366 -8.26 11.71 -0.70
CA LYS A 366 -7.99 12.05 0.71
C LYS A 366 -7.26 10.96 1.46
N GLN A 367 -7.30 9.72 0.97
CA GLN A 367 -6.69 8.55 1.63
C GLN A 367 -7.17 8.38 3.09
N ALA A 368 -8.45 8.65 3.34
CA ALA A 368 -9.05 8.59 4.66
C ALA A 368 -9.27 7.14 5.12
N THR A 369 -9.27 6.93 6.44
CA THR A 369 -9.53 5.63 7.06
C THR A 369 -10.89 5.10 6.64
N GLY A 370 -10.97 3.84 6.22
CA GLY A 370 -12.23 3.21 5.82
C GLY A 370 -12.76 3.63 4.44
N GLU A 371 -12.15 4.62 3.78
CA GLU A 371 -12.63 5.15 2.49
C GLU A 371 -11.86 4.60 1.28
N LYS A 372 -11.31 3.38 1.38
CA LYS A 372 -10.57 2.75 0.27
C LYS A 372 -11.54 2.40 -0.87
N PHE A 373 -11.22 2.83 -2.09
CA PHE A 373 -11.99 2.50 -3.29
C PHE A 373 -11.45 1.25 -3.96
N LEU A 374 -12.36 0.51 -4.59
CA LEU A 374 -12.05 -0.56 -5.52
C LEU A 374 -12.52 -0.14 -6.92
N ILE A 375 -11.64 -0.22 -7.90
CA ILE A 375 -12.03 -0.16 -9.30
C ILE A 375 -12.36 -1.59 -9.74
N ASN A 376 -13.51 -1.81 -10.36
CA ASN A 376 -13.79 -3.02 -11.11
C ASN A 376 -13.67 -2.66 -12.60
N PRO A 377 -12.53 -2.96 -13.25
CA PRO A 377 -12.31 -2.52 -14.62
C PRO A 377 -13.32 -3.07 -15.62
N SER A 378 -13.82 -4.27 -15.36
CA SER A 378 -14.81 -4.96 -16.20
C SER A 378 -16.25 -4.62 -15.84
N LYS A 379 -16.47 -3.70 -14.89
CA LYS A 379 -17.81 -3.22 -14.54
C LYS A 379 -18.39 -2.40 -15.69
N ASP A 380 -19.66 -2.68 -16.00
CA ASP A 380 -20.42 -2.05 -17.09
C ASP A 380 -19.91 -2.40 -18.51
N PHE A 381 -19.08 -3.43 -18.64
CA PHE A 381 -18.57 -3.95 -19.92
C PHE A 381 -19.33 -5.20 -20.38
#